data_AF-A0ABD4VZ13-F1
#
_entry.id   AF-A0ABD4VZ13-F1
#
_cell.length_a   1.000
_cell.length_b   1.000
_cell.length_c   1.000
_cell.angle_alpha   90.00
_cell.angle_beta   90.00
_cell.angle_gamma   90.00
#
_symmetry.space_group_name_H-M   'P 1'
#
loop_
_entity.id
_entity.type
_entity.pdbx_description
1 polymer ?
#
loop_
_entity_poly.entity_id
_entity_poly.type
_entity_poly.pdbx_seq_one_letter_code
_entity_poly.pdbx_strand_id
1 'polypeptide(L)'
;MEQNPSPVYTFVERYLLELLLTDNDVVMQRFLKESKVMIRLGQNNRLLTHASLLSVLRDMSSGRSFIVTTDNSRYTVTWYLGKQMLLSLRFPIQYELIWGMNKVEAEDLFYMNLEDYRLSRKSSSVCIPQSLTALNDSCYVTGEDFYGIEAISSSQYYKKDIGGKFTPVLDVNSPMESISNLFTISVNEKCRVEVTQRMYGNRKNRFELPLCELVDYCKSGGCEVYVGMERCVGNHYWGIAFMVNRSLGYNHLLYFDTDIRILSDPDKYKMNMQLYGFVPIHNLRNLFSGQNQ
;
A
#
# COMPACT_ATOMS: atom_id res chain seq x y z
N MET A 1 1.09 20.96 8.03
CA MET A 1 1.62 20.74 6.67
C MET A 1 2.83 19.84 6.82
N GLU A 2 2.60 18.55 7.07
CA GLU A 2 3.69 17.56 7.13
C GLU A 2 3.95 17.10 5.69
N GLN A 3 4.85 17.80 5.01
CA GLN A 3 5.29 17.42 3.68
C GLN A 3 6.43 16.42 3.84
N ASN A 4 6.10 15.16 4.09
CA ASN A 4 7.00 14.11 3.66
C ASN A 4 7.05 14.19 2.12
N PRO A 5 8.21 14.46 1.51
CA PRO A 5 8.31 14.50 0.05
C PRO A 5 7.87 13.14 -0.52
N SER A 6 7.20 13.16 -1.67
CA SER A 6 6.75 11.94 -2.33
C SER A 6 7.90 10.94 -2.45
N PRO A 7 7.68 9.63 -2.20
CA PRO A 7 8.69 8.58 -2.41
C PRO A 7 9.40 8.66 -3.76
N VAL A 8 8.69 9.13 -4.78
CA VAL A 8 9.21 9.34 -6.14
C VAL A 8 10.31 10.41 -6.17
N TYR A 9 10.16 11.50 -5.40
CA TYR A 9 11.15 12.58 -5.34
C TYR A 9 12.43 12.12 -4.64
N THR A 10 12.29 11.48 -3.49
CA THR A 10 13.41 10.89 -2.75
C THR A 10 14.14 9.84 -3.58
N PHE A 11 13.40 8.99 -4.30
CA PHE A 11 13.99 8.04 -5.24
C PHE A 11 14.81 8.75 -6.32
N VAL A 12 14.22 9.72 -7.01
CA VAL A 12 14.89 10.44 -8.11
C VAL A 12 16.17 11.09 -7.64
N GLU A 13 16.14 11.77 -6.50
CA GLU A 13 17.31 12.42 -5.92
C GLU A 13 18.40 11.40 -5.57
N ARG A 14 18.05 10.37 -4.78
CA ARG A 14 18.98 9.30 -4.39
C ARG A 14 19.57 8.60 -5.61
N TYR A 15 18.75 8.25 -6.59
CA TYR A 15 19.16 7.49 -7.76
C TYR A 15 20.07 8.32 -8.68
N LEU A 16 19.77 9.61 -8.89
CA LEU A 16 20.66 10.49 -9.64
C LEU A 16 22.00 10.71 -8.93
N LEU A 17 21.99 10.84 -7.60
CA LEU A 17 23.21 10.93 -6.80
C LEU A 17 24.06 9.64 -6.91
N GLU A 18 23.43 8.47 -6.82
CA GLU A 18 24.12 7.18 -6.96
C GLU A 18 24.79 7.02 -8.33
N LEU A 19 24.12 7.47 -9.40
CA LEU A 19 24.72 7.51 -10.74
C LEU A 19 25.88 8.50 -10.83
N LEU A 20 25.79 9.67 -10.18
CA LEU A 20 26.89 10.65 -10.13
C LEU A 20 28.09 10.16 -9.33
N LEU A 21 27.85 9.37 -8.29
CA LEU A 21 28.92 8.74 -7.49
C LEU A 21 29.54 7.53 -8.22
N THR A 22 28.84 6.97 -9.20
CA THR A 22 29.37 5.94 -10.11
C THR A 22 30.19 6.62 -11.20
N ASP A 23 31.48 6.86 -10.94
CA ASP A 23 32.43 7.52 -11.84
C ASP A 23 32.89 6.67 -13.04
N ASN A 24 32.16 5.59 -13.34
CA ASN A 24 32.45 4.65 -14.41
C ASN A 24 31.22 4.40 -15.29
N ASP A 25 31.31 4.79 -16.56
CA ASP A 25 30.21 4.68 -17.51
C ASP A 25 29.71 3.23 -17.70
N VAL A 26 30.60 2.24 -17.69
CA VAL A 26 30.22 0.82 -17.86
C VAL A 26 29.42 0.32 -16.66
N VAL A 27 29.85 0.67 -15.45
CA VAL A 27 29.14 0.33 -14.21
C VAL A 27 27.78 1.02 -14.16
N MET A 28 27.74 2.31 -14.53
CA MET A 28 26.50 3.08 -14.61
C MET A 28 25.48 2.44 -15.57
N GLN A 29 25.92 2.04 -16.78
CA GLN A 29 25.06 1.38 -17.76
C GLN A 29 24.56 0.02 -17.27
N ARG A 30 25.42 -0.75 -16.60
CA ARG A 30 25.02 -2.02 -15.97
C ARG A 30 23.95 -1.80 -14.91
N PHE A 31 24.15 -0.82 -14.04
CA PHE A 31 23.21 -0.50 -12.96
C PHE A 31 21.84 -0.10 -13.50
N LEU A 32 21.78 0.79 -14.51
CA LEU A 32 20.54 1.17 -15.20
C LEU A 32 19.81 -0.03 -15.82
N LYS A 33 20.56 -0.97 -16.39
CA LYS A 33 19.99 -2.18 -16.99
C LYS A 33 19.40 -3.11 -15.93
N GLU A 34 20.12 -3.34 -14.83
CA GLU A 34 19.68 -4.21 -13.73
C GLU A 34 18.46 -3.63 -13.01
N SER A 35 18.44 -2.32 -12.76
CA SER A 35 17.31 -1.61 -12.14
C SER A 35 16.16 -1.32 -13.11
N LYS A 36 16.34 -1.57 -14.41
CA LYS A 36 15.38 -1.26 -15.50
C LYS A 36 15.00 0.22 -15.58
N VAL A 37 15.90 1.10 -15.14
CA VAL A 37 15.75 2.56 -15.20
C VAL A 37 16.27 3.07 -16.53
N MET A 38 15.48 3.93 -17.18
CA MET A 38 15.86 4.58 -18.42
C MET A 38 16.05 6.07 -18.17
N ILE A 39 17.14 6.61 -18.70
CA ILE A 39 17.44 8.04 -18.65
C ILE A 39 17.55 8.56 -20.07
N ARG A 40 16.89 9.69 -20.34
CA ARG A 40 17.01 10.43 -21.59
C ARG A 40 17.56 11.81 -21.34
N LEU A 41 18.64 12.16 -22.04
CA LEU A 41 19.26 13.47 -21.99
C LEU A 41 18.86 14.32 -23.21
N GLY A 42 18.02 15.32 -22.98
CA GLY A 42 17.51 16.21 -24.02
C GLY A 42 16.53 15.54 -24.99
N GLN A 43 15.89 16.34 -25.84
CA GLN A 43 14.97 15.85 -26.88
C GLN A 43 15.61 14.80 -27.81
N ASN A 44 16.88 14.97 -28.15
CA ASN A 44 17.62 14.10 -29.08
C ASN A 44 18.19 12.83 -28.41
N ASN A 45 17.92 12.60 -27.12
CA ASN A 45 18.42 11.46 -26.37
C ASN A 45 19.94 11.28 -26.51
N ARG A 46 20.70 12.30 -26.08
CA ARG A 46 22.17 12.30 -26.12
C ARG A 46 22.72 11.09 -25.34
N LEU A 47 23.92 10.65 -25.71
CA LEU A 47 24.61 9.56 -25.02
C LEU A 47 24.74 9.88 -23.52
N LEU A 48 24.31 8.93 -22.70
CA LEU A 48 24.41 9.00 -21.26
C LEU A 48 25.80 8.54 -20.80
N THR A 49 26.59 9.50 -20.34
CA THR A 49 27.88 9.31 -19.66
C THR A 49 27.85 10.09 -18.35
N HIS A 50 28.77 9.80 -17.44
CA HIS A 50 28.92 10.56 -16.20
C HIS A 50 29.04 12.07 -16.47
N ALA A 51 29.90 12.44 -17.43
CA ALA A 51 30.11 13.83 -17.82
C ALA A 51 28.84 14.50 -18.39
N SER A 52 28.08 13.80 -19.24
CA SER A 52 26.86 14.37 -19.82
C SER A 52 25.73 14.48 -18.81
N LEU A 53 25.61 13.54 -17.86
CA LEU A 53 24.69 13.62 -16.73
C LEU A 53 25.03 14.81 -15.83
N LEU A 54 26.30 14.95 -15.42
CA LEU A 54 26.77 16.05 -14.58
C LEU A 54 26.51 17.41 -15.22
N SER A 55 26.73 17.54 -16.53
CA SER A 55 26.43 18.77 -17.28
C SER A 55 24.95 19.13 -17.19
N VAL A 56 24.04 18.18 -17.46
CA VAL A 56 22.59 18.43 -17.43
C VAL A 56 22.10 18.77 -16.01
N LEU A 57 22.66 18.12 -14.99
CA LEU A 57 22.31 18.37 -13.60
C LEU A 57 22.80 19.74 -13.11
N ARG A 58 24.00 20.18 -13.54
CA ARG A 58 24.46 21.55 -13.26
C ARG A 58 23.55 22.60 -13.87
N ASP A 59 23.03 22.31 -15.06
CA ASP A 59 22.10 23.23 -15.69
C ASP A 59 20.84 23.38 -14.84
N MET A 60 20.37 22.34 -14.12
CA MET A 60 19.07 22.27 -13.42
C MET A 60 18.70 23.36 -12.38
N SER A 61 19.49 24.39 -12.12
CA SER A 61 19.13 25.49 -11.18
C SER A 61 17.98 26.40 -11.65
N SER A 62 16.92 26.50 -10.83
CA SER A 62 15.78 27.46 -10.77
C SER A 62 15.06 27.88 -12.08
N GLY A 63 13.71 27.79 -12.10
CA GLY A 63 12.85 28.24 -13.21
C GLY A 63 12.42 27.15 -14.20
N ARG A 64 12.66 25.88 -13.87
CA ARG A 64 12.27 24.71 -14.70
C ARG A 64 10.95 24.13 -14.24
N SER A 65 10.14 23.67 -15.19
CA SER A 65 8.96 22.88 -14.87
C SER A 65 9.32 21.40 -14.75
N PHE A 66 8.62 20.74 -13.84
CA PHE A 66 8.85 19.36 -13.44
C PHE A 66 7.51 18.62 -13.49
N ILE A 67 7.49 17.49 -14.17
CA ILE A 67 6.28 16.69 -14.39
C ILE A 67 6.55 15.25 -13.99
N VAL A 68 5.64 14.69 -13.18
CA VAL A 68 5.58 13.25 -12.91
C VAL A 68 4.34 12.69 -13.55
N THR A 69 4.51 11.64 -14.34
CA THR A 69 3.41 10.83 -14.89
C THR A 69 3.61 9.37 -14.53
N THR A 70 2.53 8.60 -14.60
CA THR A 70 2.54 7.15 -14.40
C THR A 70 1.63 6.48 -15.41
N ASP A 71 2.01 5.27 -15.83
CA ASP A 71 1.16 4.36 -16.62
C ASP A 71 0.71 3.14 -15.80
N ASN A 72 0.74 3.25 -14.47
CA ASN A 72 0.47 2.19 -13.50
C ASN A 72 1.50 1.06 -13.46
N SER A 73 2.54 1.09 -14.31
CA SER A 73 3.66 0.14 -14.26
C SER A 73 5.02 0.82 -14.04
N ARG A 74 5.13 2.07 -14.49
CA ARG A 74 6.35 2.87 -14.42
C ARG A 74 6.02 4.32 -14.10
N TYR A 75 6.88 4.95 -13.30
CA TYR A 75 6.93 6.39 -13.20
C TYR A 75 7.77 6.96 -14.34
N THR A 76 7.37 8.15 -14.81
CA THR A 76 8.18 8.98 -15.71
C THR A 76 8.27 10.37 -15.12
N VAL A 77 9.50 10.82 -14.90
CA VAL A 77 9.83 12.09 -14.29
C VAL A 77 10.60 12.91 -15.30
N THR A 78 10.08 14.08 -15.67
CA THR A 78 10.63 14.88 -16.75
C THR A 78 10.82 16.34 -16.34
N TRP A 79 12.00 16.88 -16.67
CA TRP A 79 12.35 18.28 -16.46
C TRP A 79 12.35 19.01 -17.79
N TYR A 80 11.77 20.19 -17.81
CA TYR A 80 11.71 21.06 -18.97
C TYR A 80 12.33 22.43 -18.69
N LEU A 81 12.94 22.99 -19.73
CA LEU A 81 13.25 24.41 -19.84
C LEU A 81 12.36 25.00 -20.93
N GLY A 82 11.30 25.71 -20.53
CA GLY A 82 10.24 26.11 -21.45
C GLY A 82 9.57 24.87 -22.08
N LYS A 83 9.67 24.73 -23.41
CA LYS A 83 9.13 23.58 -24.15
C LYS A 83 10.17 22.47 -24.43
N GLN A 84 11.43 22.67 -24.05
CA GLN A 84 12.51 21.73 -24.31
C GLN A 84 12.68 20.79 -23.13
N MET A 85 12.61 19.48 -23.39
CA MET A 85 12.92 18.45 -22.38
C MET A 85 14.43 18.42 -22.17
N LEU A 86 14.86 18.47 -20.90
CA LEU A 86 16.27 18.43 -20.49
C LEU A 86 16.67 17.04 -20.01
N LEU A 87 15.86 16.46 -19.13
CA LEU A 87 16.08 15.15 -18.54
C LEU A 87 14.74 14.43 -18.46
N SER A 88 14.74 13.13 -18.73
CA SER A 88 13.64 12.25 -18.38
C SER A 88 14.18 10.99 -17.71
N LEU A 89 13.63 10.65 -16.55
CA LEU A 89 13.85 9.39 -15.84
C LEU A 89 12.58 8.55 -15.94
N ARG A 90 12.71 7.29 -16.33
CA ARG A 90 11.59 6.35 -16.36
C ARG A 90 11.97 5.03 -15.69
N PHE A 91 11.23 4.65 -14.66
CA PHE A 91 11.59 3.54 -13.76
C PHE A 91 10.37 2.74 -13.33
N PRO A 92 10.53 1.43 -13.03
CA PRO A 92 9.42 0.59 -12.61
C PRO A 92 8.87 1.00 -11.25
N ILE A 93 7.55 0.81 -11.07
CA ILE A 93 6.91 0.90 -9.76
C ILE A 93 7.27 -0.36 -8.97
N GLN A 94 8.36 -0.28 -8.20
CA GLN A 94 8.86 -1.36 -7.39
C GLN A 94 9.38 -0.79 -6.07
N TYR A 95 8.78 -1.22 -4.96
CA TYR A 95 9.10 -0.73 -3.61
C TYR A 95 10.60 -0.75 -3.32
N GLU A 96 11.26 -1.89 -3.56
CA GLU A 96 12.69 -2.05 -3.29
C GLU A 96 13.54 -1.02 -4.06
N LEU A 97 13.17 -0.76 -5.31
CA LEU A 97 13.86 0.23 -6.14
C LEU A 97 13.61 1.64 -5.63
N ILE A 98 12.34 2.00 -5.38
CA ILE A 98 11.94 3.35 -4.98
C ILE A 98 12.53 3.69 -3.61
N TRP A 99 12.32 2.81 -2.64
CA TRP A 99 12.76 3.00 -1.26
C TRP A 99 14.24 2.73 -1.04
N GLY A 100 14.90 1.98 -1.95
CA GLY A 100 16.32 1.66 -1.84
C GLY A 100 16.62 0.64 -0.75
N MET A 101 15.63 -0.18 -0.41
CA MET A 101 15.72 -1.23 0.61
C MET A 101 15.42 -2.56 -0.03
N ASN A 102 16.19 -3.58 0.31
CA ASN A 102 15.82 -4.94 -0.07
C ASN A 102 14.65 -5.45 0.80
N LYS A 103 14.03 -6.56 0.39
CA LYS A 103 12.91 -7.16 1.12
C LYS A 103 13.20 -7.47 2.59
N VAL A 104 14.40 -7.96 2.89
CA VAL A 104 14.83 -8.33 4.25
C VAL A 104 14.83 -7.10 5.16
N GLU A 105 15.44 -6.00 4.69
CA GLU A 105 15.48 -4.72 5.41
C GLU A 105 14.08 -4.14 5.62
N ALA A 106 13.25 -4.16 4.59
CA ALA A 106 11.88 -3.66 4.66
C ALA A 106 11.04 -4.43 5.68
N GLU A 107 11.14 -5.77 5.69
CA GLU A 107 10.44 -6.62 6.64
C GLU A 107 10.93 -6.41 8.08
N ASP A 108 12.23 -6.26 8.28
CA ASP A 108 12.82 -6.03 9.61
C ASP A 108 12.38 -4.68 10.20
N LEU A 109 12.20 -3.66 9.36
CA LEU A 109 11.75 -2.32 9.77
C LEU A 109 10.23 -2.20 9.94
N PHE A 110 9.44 -3.16 9.44
CA PHE A 110 7.98 -3.05 9.47
C PHE A 110 7.44 -2.83 10.88
N TYR A 111 7.84 -3.68 11.84
CA TYR A 111 7.34 -3.59 13.21
C TYR A 111 7.85 -2.34 13.93
N MET A 112 9.12 -1.96 13.71
CA MET A 112 9.66 -0.73 14.29
C MET A 112 8.90 0.51 13.82
N ASN A 113 8.68 0.63 12.50
CA ASN A 113 7.93 1.76 11.92
C ASN A 113 6.47 1.77 12.37
N LEU A 114 5.87 0.59 12.58
CA LEU A 114 4.54 0.46 13.14
C LEU A 114 4.50 0.98 14.59
N GLU A 115 5.47 0.62 15.43
CA GLU A 115 5.55 1.15 16.80
C GLU A 115 5.74 2.67 16.82
N ASP A 116 6.61 3.22 15.97
CA ASP A 116 6.82 4.67 15.84
C ASP A 116 5.54 5.40 15.39
N TYR A 117 4.79 4.79 14.46
CA TYR A 117 3.48 5.29 14.05
C TYR A 117 2.50 5.30 15.23
N ARG A 118 2.45 4.22 16.03
CA ARG A 118 1.53 4.12 17.18
C ARG A 118 1.80 5.20 18.22
N LEU A 119 3.06 5.56 18.45
CA LEU A 119 3.46 6.64 19.36
C LEU A 119 3.05 8.04 18.87
N SER A 120 2.93 8.22 17.56
CA SER A 120 2.59 9.51 16.92
C SER A 120 1.13 9.59 16.45
N ARG A 121 0.38 8.49 16.53
CA ARG A 121 -1.01 8.38 16.07
C ARG A 121 -1.91 9.35 16.84
N LYS A 122 -2.70 10.11 16.08
CA LYS A 122 -3.85 10.86 16.62
C LYS A 122 -5.11 10.06 16.33
N SER A 123 -6.05 10.05 17.28
CA SER A 123 -7.36 9.44 17.07
C SER A 123 -8.04 10.08 15.85
N SER A 124 -8.29 9.28 14.82
CA SER A 124 -9.00 9.74 13.63
C SER A 124 -10.51 9.60 13.85
N SER A 125 -11.28 10.62 13.45
CA SER A 125 -12.73 10.54 13.43
C SER A 125 -13.19 9.73 12.22
N VAL A 126 -14.16 8.83 12.41
CA VAL A 126 -14.82 8.10 11.33
C VAL A 126 -15.55 9.10 10.42
N CYS A 127 -15.17 9.15 9.15
CA CYS A 127 -15.89 9.93 8.15
C CYS A 127 -16.94 9.04 7.49
N ILE A 128 -18.21 9.46 7.51
CA ILE A 128 -19.28 8.75 6.79
C ILE A 128 -19.09 9.02 5.29
N PRO A 129 -19.09 7.98 4.44
CA PRO A 129 -18.98 8.14 2.99
C PRO A 129 -20.10 9.02 2.42
N GLN A 130 -19.77 9.80 1.39
CA GLN A 130 -20.70 10.76 0.77
C GLN A 130 -21.77 10.07 -0.10
N SER A 131 -21.53 8.85 -0.58
CA SER A 131 -22.46 8.08 -1.38
C SER A 131 -22.61 6.66 -0.84
N LEU A 132 -23.86 6.25 -0.66
CA LEU A 132 -24.24 4.91 -0.22
C LEU A 132 -25.38 4.40 -1.12
N THR A 133 -25.29 3.15 -1.55
CA THR A 133 -26.34 2.45 -2.28
C THR A 133 -27.02 1.44 -1.37
N ALA A 134 -28.32 1.23 -1.52
CA ALA A 134 -29.03 0.21 -0.76
C ALA A 134 -28.61 -1.18 -1.29
N LEU A 135 -28.08 -2.01 -0.40
CA LEU A 135 -27.81 -3.43 -0.68
C LEU A 135 -29.07 -4.27 -0.41
N ASN A 136 -29.78 -3.94 0.66
CA ASN A 136 -31.09 -4.48 1.01
C ASN A 136 -31.85 -3.49 1.91
N ASP A 137 -33.03 -3.87 2.40
CA ASP A 137 -33.91 -3.00 3.20
C ASP A 137 -33.26 -2.41 4.46
N SER A 138 -32.18 -3.02 4.97
CA SER A 138 -31.54 -2.65 6.23
C SER A 138 -30.05 -2.31 6.12
N CYS A 139 -29.44 -2.57 4.97
CA CYS A 139 -28.00 -2.46 4.76
C CYS A 139 -27.69 -1.62 3.51
N TYR A 140 -26.71 -0.73 3.67
CA TYR A 140 -26.21 0.17 2.66
C TYR A 140 -24.72 -0.04 2.47
N VAL A 141 -24.23 0.15 1.25
CA VAL A 141 -22.85 -0.12 0.87
C VAL A 141 -22.24 1.08 0.13
N THR A 142 -20.95 1.30 0.31
CA THR A 142 -20.18 2.24 -0.53
C THR A 142 -20.03 1.68 -1.95
N GLY A 143 -19.74 2.55 -2.94
CA GLY A 143 -19.43 2.09 -4.30
C GLY A 143 -18.37 0.98 -4.29
N GLU A 144 -18.65 -0.11 -5.02
CA GLU A 144 -17.81 -1.30 -5.03
C GLU A 144 -16.57 -1.06 -5.89
N ASP A 145 -15.39 -1.17 -5.28
CA ASP A 145 -14.12 -1.42 -5.98
C ASP A 145 -13.60 -2.79 -5.52
N PHE A 146 -12.99 -3.53 -6.45
CA PHE A 146 -12.58 -4.91 -6.23
C PHE A 146 -11.12 -5.13 -6.58
N TYR A 147 -10.51 -6.13 -5.94
CA TYR A 147 -9.11 -6.48 -6.15
C TYR A 147 -8.96 -7.91 -6.65
N GLY A 148 -8.72 -8.04 -7.96
CA GLY A 148 -8.56 -9.33 -8.63
C GLY A 148 -9.89 -10.00 -8.95
N ILE A 149 -10.72 -10.27 -7.94
CA ILE A 149 -12.06 -10.89 -8.06
C ILE A 149 -13.08 -10.11 -7.22
N GLU A 150 -14.36 -10.16 -7.59
CA GLU A 150 -15.46 -9.42 -6.93
C GLU A 150 -15.62 -9.76 -5.45
N ALA A 151 -15.31 -11.00 -5.06
CA ALA A 151 -15.36 -11.45 -3.67
C ALA A 151 -14.33 -10.76 -2.74
N ILE A 152 -13.39 -9.99 -3.30
CA ILE A 152 -12.40 -9.21 -2.58
C ILE A 152 -12.66 -7.73 -2.86
N SER A 153 -13.32 -7.06 -1.94
CA SER A 153 -13.81 -5.69 -2.14
C SER A 153 -13.33 -4.73 -1.06
N SER A 154 -13.34 -3.44 -1.39
CA SER A 154 -13.12 -2.35 -0.44
C SER A 154 -14.42 -1.85 0.20
N SER A 155 -15.50 -2.63 0.08
CA SER A 155 -16.84 -2.22 0.48
C SER A 155 -16.92 -1.95 1.98
N GLN A 156 -17.63 -0.86 2.32
CA GLN A 156 -17.98 -0.51 3.68
C GLN A 156 -19.49 -0.60 3.85
N TYR A 157 -19.93 -1.26 4.91
CA TYR A 157 -21.33 -1.59 5.13
C TYR A 157 -21.92 -0.77 6.27
N TYR A 158 -23.10 -0.20 6.06
CA TYR A 158 -23.78 0.68 7.01
C TYR A 158 -25.23 0.27 7.21
N LYS A 159 -25.72 0.38 8.45
CA LYS A 159 -27.13 0.32 8.80
C LYS A 159 -27.69 1.73 8.96
N LYS A 160 -28.92 1.93 8.50
CA LYS A 160 -29.65 3.18 8.68
C LYS A 160 -30.59 3.04 9.87
N ASP A 161 -30.44 3.91 10.87
CA ASP A 161 -31.34 3.93 12.00
C ASP A 161 -32.70 4.58 11.65
N ILE A 162 -33.65 4.53 12.60
CA ILE A 162 -34.99 5.11 12.46
C ILE A 162 -34.92 6.64 12.25
N GLY A 163 -33.87 7.30 12.78
CA GLY A 163 -33.60 8.72 12.59
C GLY A 163 -32.92 9.05 11.25
N GLY A 164 -32.63 8.05 10.42
CA GLY A 164 -31.99 8.20 9.12
C GLY A 164 -30.46 8.33 9.16
N LYS A 165 -29.83 8.16 10.32
CA LYS A 165 -28.37 8.21 10.48
C LYS A 165 -27.76 6.86 10.11
N PHE A 166 -26.64 6.92 9.40
CA PHE A 166 -25.86 5.74 9.03
C PHE A 166 -24.84 5.40 10.12
N THR A 167 -24.75 4.12 10.46
CA THR A 167 -23.79 3.57 11.41
C THR A 167 -23.11 2.34 10.80
N PRO A 168 -21.79 2.14 11.01
CA PRO A 168 -21.11 0.94 10.54
C PRO A 168 -21.78 -0.34 11.04
N VAL A 169 -21.90 -1.34 10.16
CA VAL A 169 -22.32 -2.69 10.55
C VAL A 169 -21.20 -3.36 11.32
N LEU A 170 -21.43 -3.69 12.59
CA LEU A 170 -20.47 -4.29 13.53
C LEU A 170 -21.20 -5.20 14.52
N ASP A 171 -21.96 -6.16 14.01
CA ASP A 171 -22.79 -7.05 14.81
C ASP A 171 -22.77 -8.49 14.30
N VAL A 172 -23.04 -9.40 15.23
CA VAL A 172 -22.98 -10.85 14.99
C VAL A 172 -24.02 -11.36 13.98
N ASN A 173 -25.06 -10.57 13.67
CA ASN A 173 -26.12 -10.97 12.74
C ASN A 173 -25.75 -10.68 11.28
N SER A 174 -24.73 -9.86 11.05
CA SER A 174 -24.19 -9.54 9.73
C SER A 174 -22.68 -9.81 9.72
N PRO A 175 -22.26 -11.08 9.86
CA PRO A 175 -20.90 -11.41 10.25
C PRO A 175 -19.87 -11.08 9.16
N MET A 176 -20.17 -11.33 7.89
CA MET A 176 -19.24 -11.07 6.80
C MET A 176 -19.01 -9.56 6.63
N GLU A 177 -20.09 -8.78 6.63
CA GLU A 177 -20.07 -7.32 6.54
C GLU A 177 -19.33 -6.70 7.74
N SER A 178 -19.60 -7.23 8.94
CA SER A 178 -18.98 -6.73 10.17
C SER A 178 -17.49 -7.01 10.23
N ILE A 179 -17.06 -8.23 9.88
CA ILE A 179 -15.64 -8.56 9.85
C ILE A 179 -14.93 -7.72 8.77
N SER A 180 -15.51 -7.56 7.58
CA SER A 180 -14.95 -6.67 6.55
C SER A 180 -14.79 -5.23 7.07
N ASN A 181 -15.80 -4.71 7.76
CA ASN A 181 -15.77 -3.37 8.34
C ASN A 181 -14.69 -3.17 9.42
N LEU A 182 -14.27 -4.23 10.14
CA LEU A 182 -13.15 -4.14 11.07
C LEU A 182 -11.86 -3.69 10.37
N PHE A 183 -11.68 -4.06 9.09
CA PHE A 183 -10.53 -3.65 8.27
C PHE A 183 -10.81 -2.37 7.48
N THR A 184 -12.02 -2.18 6.93
CA THR A 184 -12.26 -1.07 6.00
C THR A 184 -12.54 0.26 6.69
N ILE A 185 -13.16 0.26 7.88
CA ILE A 185 -13.58 1.50 8.58
C ILE A 185 -12.69 1.87 9.79
N SER A 186 -11.84 0.96 10.29
CA SER A 186 -10.87 1.23 11.40
C SER A 186 -11.50 1.78 12.70
N VAL A 187 -12.57 1.17 13.20
CA VAL A 187 -13.43 1.80 14.24
C VAL A 187 -13.32 1.25 15.66
N ASN A 188 -12.64 0.12 15.89
CA ASN A 188 -12.67 -0.55 17.18
C ASN A 188 -11.26 -0.81 17.73
N GLU A 189 -10.83 0.02 18.68
CA GLU A 189 -9.52 -0.12 19.36
C GLU A 189 -9.47 -1.32 20.31
N LYS A 190 -10.61 -1.90 20.67
CA LYS A 190 -10.68 -3.09 21.53
C LYS A 190 -10.45 -4.38 20.76
N CYS A 191 -10.71 -4.42 19.45
CA CYS A 191 -10.46 -5.60 18.65
C CYS A 191 -8.95 -5.80 18.52
N ARG A 192 -8.40 -6.75 19.28
CA ARG A 192 -6.96 -7.07 19.27
C ARG A 192 -6.65 -8.19 18.28
N VAL A 193 -5.48 -8.11 17.68
CA VAL A 193 -4.94 -9.11 16.76
C VAL A 193 -3.57 -9.59 17.22
N GLU A 194 -3.38 -10.92 17.24
CA GLU A 194 -2.06 -11.55 17.38
C GLU A 194 -1.49 -11.77 15.98
N VAL A 195 -0.42 -11.05 15.65
CA VAL A 195 0.21 -11.06 14.33
C VAL A 195 1.45 -11.94 14.36
N THR A 196 1.52 -12.89 13.43
CA THR A 196 2.76 -13.55 13.04
C THR A 196 3.21 -13.01 11.68
N GLN A 197 4.22 -12.13 11.67
CA GLN A 197 4.86 -11.67 10.44
C GLN A 197 5.75 -12.78 9.89
N ARG A 198 5.47 -13.22 8.66
CA ARG A 198 6.24 -14.22 7.92
C ARG A 198 7.24 -13.49 7.03
N MET A 199 8.51 -13.60 7.38
CA MET A 199 9.61 -12.89 6.72
C MET A 199 10.45 -13.84 5.88
N TYR A 200 11.24 -13.27 4.97
CA TYR A 200 12.16 -14.00 4.12
C TYR A 200 13.13 -14.88 4.95
N GLY A 201 13.47 -16.05 4.41
CA GLY A 201 14.34 -17.02 5.09
C GLY A 201 13.68 -17.75 6.25
N ASN A 202 12.34 -17.92 6.23
CA ASN A 202 11.55 -18.55 7.30
C ASN A 202 11.61 -17.85 8.67
N ARG A 203 12.12 -16.62 8.72
CA ARG A 203 12.11 -15.79 9.93
C ARG A 203 10.69 -15.39 10.29
N LYS A 204 10.43 -15.20 11.58
CA LYS A 204 9.12 -14.80 12.09
C LYS A 204 9.28 -13.75 13.16
N ASN A 205 8.41 -12.74 13.13
CA ASN A 205 8.21 -11.82 14.23
C ASN A 205 6.78 -11.98 14.75
N ARG A 206 6.58 -11.82 16.07
CA ARG A 206 5.26 -11.95 16.71
C ARG A 206 5.00 -10.75 17.60
N PHE A 207 3.83 -10.15 17.43
CA PHE A 207 3.41 -8.99 18.21
C PHE A 207 1.88 -8.92 18.27
N GLU A 208 1.36 -8.16 19.23
CA GLU A 208 -0.07 -8.02 19.48
C GLU A 208 -0.45 -6.55 19.62
N LEU A 209 -1.51 -6.13 18.92
CA LEU A 209 -1.98 -4.75 18.90
C LEU A 209 -3.47 -4.66 18.54
N PRO A 210 -4.13 -3.52 18.75
CA PRO A 210 -5.42 -3.21 18.14
C PRO A 210 -5.36 -3.33 16.61
N LEU A 211 -6.33 -4.03 16.02
CA LEU A 211 -6.42 -4.23 14.57
C LEU A 211 -6.48 -2.89 13.81
N CYS A 212 -7.23 -1.92 14.34
CA CYS A 212 -7.35 -0.60 13.72
C CYS A 212 -6.00 0.12 13.60
N GLU A 213 -5.07 -0.06 14.55
CA GLU A 213 -3.73 0.56 14.49
C GLU A 213 -2.88 -0.04 13.37
N LEU A 214 -2.96 -1.35 13.15
CA LEU A 214 -2.29 -2.02 12.03
C LEU A 214 -2.84 -1.54 10.68
N VAL A 215 -4.17 -1.47 10.58
CA VAL A 215 -4.87 -1.03 9.37
C VAL A 215 -4.55 0.45 9.07
N ASP A 216 -4.62 1.31 10.09
CA ASP A 216 -4.35 2.74 9.94
C ASP A 216 -2.89 3.02 9.59
N TYR A 217 -1.96 2.26 10.14
CA TYR A 217 -0.56 2.31 9.72
C TYR A 217 -0.43 2.03 8.21
N CYS A 218 -1.04 0.93 7.72
CA CYS A 218 -1.02 0.60 6.30
C CYS A 218 -1.65 1.71 5.44
N LYS A 219 -2.82 2.23 5.84
CA LYS A 219 -3.51 3.35 5.17
C LYS A 219 -2.65 4.62 5.15
N SER A 220 -1.96 4.93 6.26
CA SER A 220 -1.06 6.09 6.35
C SER A 220 0.13 5.98 5.40
N GLY A 221 0.57 4.75 5.09
CA GLY A 221 1.55 4.45 4.06
C GLY A 221 1.02 4.52 2.63
N GLY A 222 -0.28 4.81 2.44
CA GLY A 222 -0.94 4.88 1.13
C GLY A 222 -1.55 3.57 0.65
N CYS A 223 -1.82 2.62 1.55
CA CYS A 223 -2.53 1.38 1.18
C CYS A 223 -4.05 1.58 1.07
N GLU A 224 -4.63 1.05 0.00
CA GLU A 224 -6.05 0.77 -0.14
C GLU A 224 -6.35 -0.59 0.51
N VAL A 225 -7.51 -0.76 1.13
CA VAL A 225 -7.86 -1.99 1.86
C VAL A 225 -8.95 -2.74 1.11
N TYR A 226 -8.70 -4.02 0.83
CA TYR A 226 -9.69 -4.93 0.24
C TYR A 226 -9.76 -6.21 1.07
N VAL A 227 -10.96 -6.73 1.31
CA VAL A 227 -11.18 -7.89 2.16
C VAL A 227 -11.94 -8.96 1.39
N GLY A 228 -11.48 -10.21 1.50
CA GLY A 228 -12.21 -11.39 1.03
C GLY A 228 -12.36 -12.42 2.13
N MET A 229 -13.53 -13.06 2.16
CA MET A 229 -13.82 -14.19 3.05
C MET A 229 -13.58 -15.50 2.30
N GLU A 230 -12.82 -16.42 2.90
CA GLU A 230 -12.47 -17.70 2.27
C GLU A 230 -13.36 -18.84 2.75
N ARG A 231 -13.60 -18.92 4.06
CA ARG A 231 -14.38 -20.00 4.67
C ARG A 231 -14.99 -19.59 6.01
N CYS A 232 -16.09 -20.23 6.37
CA CYS A 232 -16.72 -20.13 7.68
C CYS A 232 -17.07 -21.54 8.19
N VAL A 233 -16.78 -21.82 9.47
CA VAL A 233 -17.12 -23.07 10.14
C VAL A 233 -17.55 -22.74 11.57
N GLY A 234 -18.84 -22.94 11.87
CA GLY A 234 -19.42 -22.56 13.16
C GLY A 234 -19.30 -21.05 13.38
N ASN A 235 -18.62 -20.65 14.45
CA ASN A 235 -18.38 -19.24 14.78
C ASN A 235 -17.05 -18.69 14.23
N HIS A 236 -16.25 -19.52 13.55
CA HIS A 236 -14.94 -19.12 13.04
C HIS A 236 -15.00 -18.71 11.57
N TYR A 237 -14.35 -17.60 11.28
CA TYR A 237 -14.26 -16.98 9.95
C TYR A 237 -12.80 -16.85 9.56
N TRP A 238 -12.48 -17.30 8.35
CA TRP A 238 -11.17 -17.13 7.74
C TRP A 238 -11.28 -16.28 6.49
N GLY A 239 -10.29 -15.42 6.30
CA GLY A 239 -10.22 -14.58 5.12
C GLY A 239 -8.86 -13.94 4.97
N ILE A 240 -8.79 -13.02 4.03
CA ILE A 240 -7.60 -12.24 3.72
C ILE A 240 -7.98 -10.77 3.57
N ALA A 241 -7.20 -9.90 4.19
CA ALA A 241 -7.19 -8.48 3.87
C ALA A 241 -5.93 -8.13 3.06
N PHE A 242 -6.13 -7.49 1.91
CA PHE A 242 -5.08 -6.93 1.06
C PHE A 242 -4.91 -5.45 1.39
N MET A 243 -3.71 -5.08 1.83
CA MET A 243 -3.29 -3.69 1.97
C MET A 243 -2.49 -3.33 0.72
N VAL A 244 -3.15 -2.75 -0.27
CA VAL A 244 -2.61 -2.56 -1.63
C VAL A 244 -2.01 -1.17 -1.75
N ASN A 245 -0.70 -1.08 -1.99
CA ASN A 245 -0.03 0.17 -2.31
C ASN A 245 0.35 0.20 -3.80
N ARG A 246 -0.55 0.74 -4.63
CA ARG A 246 -0.33 0.83 -6.09
C ARG A 246 0.81 1.77 -6.45
N SER A 247 1.00 2.84 -5.67
CA SER A 247 2.06 3.83 -5.88
C SER A 247 3.47 3.28 -5.65
N LEU A 248 3.60 2.24 -4.83
CA LEU A 248 4.87 1.58 -4.52
C LEU A 248 4.93 0.13 -5.03
N GLY A 249 3.86 -0.37 -5.63
CA GLY A 249 3.85 -1.65 -6.34
C GLY A 249 3.83 -2.89 -5.46
N TYR A 250 3.36 -2.77 -4.21
CA TYR A 250 3.35 -3.87 -3.23
C TYR A 250 1.99 -4.07 -2.57
N ASN A 251 1.84 -5.21 -1.89
CA ASN A 251 0.76 -5.51 -0.96
C ASN A 251 1.33 -5.96 0.39
N HIS A 252 0.61 -5.65 1.47
CA HIS A 252 0.64 -6.51 2.65
C HIS A 252 -0.53 -7.48 2.59
N LEU A 253 -0.26 -8.78 2.74
CA LEU A 253 -1.29 -9.82 2.81
C LEU A 253 -1.52 -10.18 4.27
N LEU A 254 -2.75 -9.99 4.73
CA LEU A 254 -3.15 -10.27 6.10
C LEU A 254 -4.14 -11.44 6.09
N TYR A 255 -3.64 -12.67 6.17
CA TYR A 255 -4.52 -13.82 6.37
C TYR A 255 -5.00 -13.83 7.81
N PHE A 256 -6.30 -13.89 8.03
CA PHE A 256 -6.88 -13.84 9.36
C PHE A 256 -7.80 -15.02 9.66
N ASP A 257 -7.91 -15.31 10.95
CA ASP A 257 -8.87 -16.22 11.58
C ASP A 257 -9.47 -15.50 12.78
N THR A 258 -10.80 -15.47 12.89
CA THR A 258 -11.48 -14.85 14.02
C THR A 258 -12.75 -15.58 14.39
N ASP A 259 -13.04 -15.59 15.69
CA ASP A 259 -14.37 -15.94 16.18
C ASP A 259 -15.29 -14.72 16.09
N ILE A 260 -16.53 -14.90 15.60
CA ILE A 260 -17.50 -13.81 15.44
C ILE A 260 -17.85 -13.10 16.75
N ARG A 261 -17.67 -13.78 17.89
CA ARG A 261 -17.87 -13.21 19.23
C ARG A 261 -16.91 -12.07 19.55
N ILE A 262 -15.88 -11.84 18.74
CA ILE A 262 -15.06 -10.61 18.82
C ILE A 262 -15.89 -9.34 18.64
N LEU A 263 -17.02 -9.41 17.93
CA LEU A 263 -17.89 -8.25 17.72
C LEU A 263 -18.69 -7.89 18.98
N SER A 264 -19.09 -8.88 19.79
CA SER A 264 -19.85 -8.66 21.03
C SER A 264 -18.94 -8.50 22.26
N ASP A 265 -17.85 -9.26 22.31
CA ASP A 265 -16.91 -9.33 23.43
C ASP A 265 -15.45 -9.11 22.96
N PRO A 266 -15.12 -7.94 22.38
CA PRO A 266 -13.79 -7.69 21.80
C PRO A 266 -12.64 -7.80 22.80
N ASP A 267 -12.93 -7.66 24.11
CA ASP A 267 -11.93 -7.79 25.18
C ASP A 267 -11.61 -9.26 25.53
N LYS A 268 -12.44 -10.23 25.11
CA LYS A 268 -12.27 -11.67 25.40
C LYS A 268 -11.75 -12.48 24.22
N TYR A 269 -12.06 -12.06 23.00
CA TYR A 269 -11.67 -12.75 21.77
C TYR A 269 -10.59 -11.96 21.04
N LYS A 270 -9.68 -12.67 20.38
CA LYS A 270 -8.61 -12.09 19.57
C LYS A 270 -8.66 -12.67 18.17
N MET A 271 -8.26 -11.86 17.20
CA MET A 271 -8.02 -12.31 15.83
C MET A 271 -6.60 -12.87 15.73
N ASN A 272 -6.43 -13.99 15.04
CA ASN A 272 -5.12 -14.52 14.66
C ASN A 272 -4.78 -14.04 13.26
N MET A 273 -3.54 -13.61 13.02
CA MET A 273 -3.14 -13.09 11.72
C MET A 273 -1.77 -13.58 11.26
N GLN A 274 -1.65 -13.94 9.98
CA GLN A 274 -0.39 -14.14 9.29
C GLN A 274 -0.16 -12.97 8.33
N LEU A 275 0.89 -12.19 8.59
CA LEU A 275 1.27 -11.02 7.78
C LEU A 275 2.41 -11.41 6.83
N TYR A 276 2.20 -11.21 5.53
CA TYR A 276 3.25 -11.22 4.51
C TYR A 276 3.44 -9.80 3.98
N GLY A 277 4.59 -9.20 4.29
CA GLY A 277 4.88 -7.83 3.92
C GLY A 277 5.46 -7.66 2.52
N PHE A 278 5.23 -6.49 1.92
CA PHE A 278 5.90 -6.03 0.71
C PHE A 278 5.87 -7.04 -0.45
N VAL A 279 4.74 -7.74 -0.64
CA VAL A 279 4.55 -8.71 -1.72
C VAL A 279 4.29 -7.94 -3.03
N PRO A 280 5.13 -8.08 -4.07
CA PRO A 280 4.92 -7.36 -5.32
C PRO A 280 3.55 -7.65 -5.94
N ILE A 281 2.85 -6.62 -6.43
CA ILE A 281 1.49 -6.76 -6.99
C ILE A 281 1.42 -7.79 -8.12
N HIS A 282 2.44 -7.83 -8.97
CA HIS A 282 2.47 -8.76 -10.10
C HIS A 282 2.59 -10.25 -9.70
N ASN A 283 3.00 -10.55 -8.46
CA ASN A 283 3.09 -11.93 -7.97
C ASN A 283 1.73 -12.54 -7.62
N LEU A 284 0.69 -11.71 -7.45
CA LEU A 284 -0.64 -12.20 -7.04
C LEU A 284 -1.49 -12.74 -8.19
N ARG A 285 -1.04 -12.65 -9.45
CA ARG A 285 -1.77 -13.21 -10.61
C ARG A 285 -2.08 -14.70 -10.47
N ASN A 286 -1.24 -15.44 -9.75
CA ASN A 286 -1.42 -16.88 -9.53
C ASN A 286 -2.37 -17.20 -8.37
N LEU A 287 -2.71 -16.23 -7.50
CA LEU A 287 -3.66 -16.46 -6.40
C LEU A 287 -5.10 -16.51 -6.89
N PHE A 288 -5.41 -15.82 -7.99
CA PHE A 288 -6.77 -15.69 -8.52
C PHE A 288 -7.07 -16.65 -9.69
N SER A 289 -6.05 -17.30 -10.26
CA SER A 289 -6.21 -18.20 -11.41
C SER A 289 -6.95 -19.52 -11.11
N GLY A 290 -7.17 -19.83 -9.84
CA GLY A 290 -7.86 -21.06 -9.41
C GLY A 290 -9.38 -20.94 -9.24
N GLN A 291 -9.98 -19.76 -9.44
CA GLN A 291 -11.42 -19.53 -9.20
C GLN A 291 -12.24 -19.23 -10.47
N ASN A 292 -11.65 -19.35 -11.67
CA ASN A 292 -12.34 -19.28 -12.95
C ASN A 292 -12.56 -20.67 -13.58
N GLN A 293 -13.10 -21.62 -12.81
CA GLN A 293 -13.65 -22.88 -13.34
C GLN A 293 -14.97 -23.22 -12.65
#